data_AF-A0A4R1HEK0-F1
#
_entry.id   AF-A0A4R1HEK0-F1
#
_cell.length_a   1.000
_cell.length_b   1.000
_cell.length_c   1.000
_cell.angle_alpha   90.00
_cell.angle_beta   90.00
_cell.angle_gamma   90.00
#
_symmetry.space_group_name_H-M   'P 1'
#
loop_
_entity.id
_entity.type
_entity.pdbx_description
1 polymer ?
#
loop_
_entity_poly.entity_id
_entity_poly.type
_entity_poly.pdbx_seq_one_letter_code
_entity_poly.pdbx_strand_id
1 'polypeptide(L)'
;MEPDDACKNVSAVRKVAAIAINSRRSLRVIFLICVAITVLLFFLDYSVNWRGGSSSESIRRMFNTAAEHSIAGWYSTTLTFVVALVAWANLALARHIERSSWRYSGWLIIALLFTYLSLDDGAELHEHLGEGLKQSPLFSDLIAAYPSYTWQIVSGPVFIALGVFMLYFLWKTLPRRNEKLGILSAFSCLALAVGQDFIEGTINEYDRVQRYGLDADTVLHFSKSVEESLEMLGMTFFLIVFLSHLMHTFRTITLEFK
;
A
#
# COMPACT_ATOMS: atom_id res chain seq x y z
N MET A 1 -17.37 -64.04 -36.53
CA MET A 1 -16.01 -63.70 -36.05
C MET A 1 -15.55 -62.52 -36.87
N GLU A 2 -15.33 -61.33 -36.38
CA GLU A 2 -15.41 -60.70 -35.07
C GLU A 2 -15.25 -59.19 -35.39
N PRO A 3 -16.03 -58.29 -34.79
CA PRO A 3 -15.78 -56.85 -34.87
C PRO A 3 -14.77 -56.49 -33.77
N ASP A 4 -13.81 -55.62 -34.03
CA ASP A 4 -13.30 -54.67 -33.02
C ASP A 4 -12.16 -53.82 -33.58
N ASP A 5 -12.54 -52.68 -34.14
CA ASP A 5 -11.66 -51.52 -34.29
C ASP A 5 -12.41 -50.31 -33.71
N ALA A 6 -12.68 -50.37 -32.40
CA ALA A 6 -13.38 -49.33 -31.66
C ALA A 6 -12.49 -48.78 -30.54
N CYS A 7 -11.93 -47.60 -30.82
CA CYS A 7 -11.86 -46.49 -29.87
C CYS A 7 -11.11 -46.75 -28.53
N LYS A 8 -9.78 -46.70 -28.58
CA LYS A 8 -8.98 -46.31 -27.39
C LYS A 8 -9.04 -44.79 -27.20
N ASN A 9 -10.19 -44.27 -26.77
CA ASN A 9 -10.30 -42.93 -26.20
C ASN A 9 -10.04 -43.03 -24.69
N VAL A 10 -8.78 -42.93 -24.29
CA VAL A 10 -8.40 -42.76 -22.88
C VAL A 10 -8.77 -41.31 -22.49
N SER A 11 -9.96 -41.12 -21.93
CA SER A 11 -10.33 -39.88 -21.29
C SER A 11 -9.49 -39.71 -20.03
N ALA A 12 -8.51 -38.82 -20.08
CA ALA A 12 -7.80 -38.37 -18.88
C ALA A 12 -8.81 -37.73 -17.92
N VAL A 13 -9.10 -38.41 -16.80
CA VAL A 13 -10.00 -37.90 -15.76
C VAL A 13 -9.32 -36.69 -15.11
N ARG A 14 -9.67 -35.49 -15.58
CA ARG A 14 -9.29 -34.22 -14.95
C ARG A 14 -9.84 -34.19 -13.52
N LYS A 15 -8.95 -34.16 -12.53
CA LYS A 15 -9.33 -33.93 -11.14
C LYS A 15 -9.62 -32.44 -10.96
N VAL A 16 -10.86 -32.12 -10.65
CA VAL A 16 -11.30 -30.77 -10.34
C VAL A 16 -11.49 -30.65 -8.83
N ALA A 17 -10.75 -29.76 -8.18
CA ALA A 17 -10.99 -29.40 -6.79
C ALA A 17 -11.67 -28.03 -6.73
N ALA A 18 -12.83 -27.95 -6.07
CA ALA A 18 -13.53 -26.69 -5.84
C ALA A 18 -13.35 -26.27 -4.38
N ILE A 19 -12.75 -25.11 -4.15
CA ILE A 19 -12.60 -24.54 -2.80
C ILE A 19 -13.63 -23.42 -2.64
N ALA A 20 -14.58 -23.61 -1.73
CA ALA A 20 -15.53 -22.58 -1.35
C ALA A 20 -14.87 -21.61 -0.38
N ILE A 21 -14.73 -20.34 -0.77
CA ILE A 21 -14.09 -19.33 0.05
C ILE A 21 -15.15 -18.54 0.80
N ASN A 22 -15.07 -18.53 2.13
CA ASN A 22 -15.87 -17.63 2.94
C ASN A 22 -15.24 -16.23 2.89
N SER A 23 -15.74 -15.38 1.99
CA SER A 23 -15.14 -14.06 1.73
C SER A 23 -15.11 -13.17 2.98
N ARG A 24 -16.18 -13.17 3.79
CA ARG A 24 -16.22 -12.35 5.01
C ARG A 24 -15.18 -12.79 6.04
N ARG A 25 -15.05 -14.09 6.28
CA ARG A 25 -14.04 -14.62 7.22
C ARG A 25 -12.64 -14.34 6.71
N SER A 26 -12.39 -14.58 5.43
CA SER A 26 -11.06 -14.41 4.82
C SER A 26 -10.61 -12.96 4.87
N LEU A 27 -11.45 -12.02 4.44
CA LEU A 27 -11.15 -10.58 4.50
C LEU A 27 -10.88 -10.11 5.93
N ARG A 28 -11.67 -10.57 6.91
CA ARG A 28 -11.46 -10.23 8.32
C ARG A 28 -10.13 -10.76 8.83
N VAL A 29 -9.77 -12.00 8.52
CA VAL A 29 -8.49 -12.60 8.93
C VAL A 29 -7.32 -11.84 8.31
N ILE A 30 -7.37 -11.55 7.01
CA ILE A 30 -6.32 -10.76 6.32
C ILE A 30 -6.18 -9.39 6.98
N PHE A 31 -7.29 -8.68 7.21
CA PHE A 31 -7.27 -7.37 7.87
C PHE A 31 -6.62 -7.43 9.25
N LEU A 32 -7.04 -8.38 10.09
CA LEU A 32 -6.51 -8.53 11.44
C LEU A 32 -5.02 -8.91 11.43
N ILE A 33 -4.57 -9.72 10.48
CA ILE A 33 -3.15 -10.06 10.33
C ILE A 33 -2.35 -8.82 9.94
N CYS A 34 -2.78 -8.06 8.94
CA CYS A 34 -2.08 -6.84 8.54
C CYS A 34 -1.98 -5.84 9.68
N VAL A 35 -3.10 -5.55 10.37
CA VAL A 35 -3.11 -4.65 11.54
C VAL A 35 -2.21 -5.18 12.66
N ALA A 36 -2.24 -6.49 12.94
CA ALA A 36 -1.37 -7.08 13.96
C ALA A 36 0.12 -6.95 13.60
N ILE A 37 0.48 -7.09 12.32
CA ILE A 37 1.86 -6.88 11.87
C ILE A 37 2.25 -5.42 12.04
N THR A 38 1.45 -4.45 11.59
CA THR A 38 1.73 -3.01 11.77
C THR A 38 1.92 -2.65 13.26
N VAL A 39 1.02 -3.10 14.13
CA VAL A 39 1.13 -2.86 15.58
C VAL A 39 2.38 -3.53 16.16
N LEU A 40 2.70 -4.75 15.72
CA LEU A 40 3.89 -5.46 16.16
C LEU A 40 5.17 -4.72 15.75
N LEU A 41 5.25 -4.22 14.52
CA LEU A 41 6.41 -3.46 14.03
C LEU A 41 6.62 -2.18 14.85
N PHE A 42 5.56 -1.39 15.07
CA PHE A 42 5.62 -0.20 15.92
C PHE A 42 6.08 -0.54 17.35
N PHE A 43 5.55 -1.62 17.93
CA PHE A 43 5.93 -2.05 19.28
C PHE A 43 7.37 -2.56 19.37
N LEU A 44 7.85 -3.26 18.34
CA LEU A 44 9.23 -3.73 18.26
C LEU A 44 10.20 -2.56 18.14
N ASP A 45 9.87 -1.55 17.34
CA ASP A 45 10.65 -0.32 17.25
C ASP A 45 10.75 0.37 18.62
N TYR A 46 9.60 0.63 19.26
CA TYR A 46 9.55 1.18 20.61
C TYR A 46 10.39 0.36 21.62
N SER A 47 10.31 -0.97 21.55
CA SER A 47 11.02 -1.84 22.50
C SER A 47 12.53 -1.90 22.24
N VAL A 48 12.96 -1.92 20.98
CA VAL A 48 14.37 -2.07 20.61
C VAL A 48 15.08 -0.71 20.63
N ASN A 49 14.51 0.30 20.00
CA ASN A 49 15.15 1.60 19.80
C ASN A 49 14.97 2.54 20.99
N TRP A 50 13.77 2.58 21.59
CA TRP A 50 13.49 3.51 22.68
C TRP A 50 13.80 2.94 24.06
N ARG A 51 13.36 1.71 24.37
CA ARG A 51 13.69 1.07 25.66
C ARG A 51 15.15 0.59 25.76
N GLY A 52 15.94 0.74 24.70
CA GLY A 52 17.32 0.27 24.65
C GLY A 52 17.41 -1.27 24.69
N GLY A 53 16.45 -1.96 24.09
CA GLY A 53 16.40 -3.43 24.06
C GLY A 53 17.58 -4.08 23.32
N SER A 54 18.36 -3.29 22.57
CA SER A 54 19.62 -3.73 21.94
C SER A 54 20.65 -2.60 21.94
N SER A 55 21.91 -2.94 22.22
CA SER A 55 23.06 -2.05 22.04
C SER A 55 23.63 -2.06 20.62
N SER A 56 23.20 -2.99 19.76
CA SER A 56 23.67 -3.10 18.38
C SER A 56 22.91 -2.13 17.47
N GLU A 57 23.63 -1.24 16.81
CA GLU A 57 23.09 -0.30 15.82
C GLU A 57 22.40 -1.01 14.65
N SER A 58 22.95 -2.14 14.17
CA SER A 58 22.34 -2.92 13.09
C SER A 58 20.98 -3.48 13.48
N ILE A 59 20.84 -3.99 14.72
CA ILE A 59 19.55 -4.51 15.22
C ILE A 59 18.56 -3.36 15.41
N ARG A 60 19.02 -2.23 15.94
CA ARG A 60 18.23 -1.01 16.10
C ARG A 60 17.67 -0.51 14.77
N ARG A 61 18.53 -0.37 13.75
CA ARG A 61 18.13 0.03 12.40
C ARG A 61 17.16 -0.96 11.74
N MET A 62 17.35 -2.27 11.95
CA MET A 62 16.46 -3.30 11.40
C MET A 62 15.01 -3.20 11.91
N PHE A 63 14.83 -2.78 13.18
CA PHE A 63 13.52 -2.57 13.80
C PHE A 63 13.08 -1.10 13.85
N ASN A 64 13.86 -0.19 13.29
CA ASN A 64 13.47 1.21 13.19
C ASN A 64 12.38 1.33 12.12
N THR A 65 11.16 1.72 12.52
CA THR A 65 10.03 1.83 11.59
C THR A 65 10.22 2.98 10.61
N ALA A 66 10.90 4.04 11.05
CA ALA A 66 11.22 5.24 10.28
C ALA A 66 12.47 5.10 9.39
N ALA A 67 13.04 3.89 9.28
CA ALA A 67 14.22 3.66 8.45
C ALA A 67 13.84 2.95 7.14
N GLU A 68 14.36 3.48 6.03
CA GLU A 68 14.20 2.97 4.66
C GLU A 68 14.57 1.48 4.53
N HIS A 69 15.65 1.06 5.20
CA HIS A 69 16.15 -0.31 5.18
C HIS A 69 15.84 -1.04 6.48
N SER A 70 14.55 -1.24 6.73
CA SER A 70 14.03 -1.92 7.92
C SER A 70 13.07 -3.06 7.55
N ILE A 71 12.71 -3.88 8.55
CA ILE A 71 11.65 -4.89 8.39
C ILE A 71 10.30 -4.21 8.10
N ALA A 72 10.07 -3.02 8.66
CA ALA A 72 8.86 -2.25 8.41
C ALA A 72 8.80 -1.76 6.97
N GLY A 73 9.89 -1.18 6.44
CA GLY A 73 9.97 -0.76 5.03
C GLY A 73 9.75 -1.93 4.06
N TRP A 74 10.41 -3.08 4.30
CA TRP A 74 10.15 -4.29 3.50
C TRP A 74 8.67 -4.72 3.54
N TYR A 75 8.04 -4.67 4.72
CA TYR A 75 6.64 -5.01 4.86
C TYR A 75 5.72 -4.01 4.13
N SER A 76 5.96 -2.70 4.28
CA SER A 76 5.19 -1.64 3.60
C SER A 76 5.24 -1.80 2.08
N THR A 77 6.45 -1.90 1.52
CA THR A 77 6.68 -2.12 0.09
C THR A 77 6.00 -3.40 -0.40
N THR A 78 6.13 -4.50 0.35
CA THR A 78 5.49 -5.78 0.00
C THR A 78 3.97 -5.70 0.05
N LEU A 79 3.41 -5.04 1.07
CA LEU A 79 1.97 -4.83 1.21
C LEU A 79 1.43 -4.02 0.04
N THR A 80 2.10 -2.92 -0.33
CA THR A 80 1.76 -2.09 -1.48
C THR A 80 1.86 -2.88 -2.79
N PHE A 81 2.88 -3.73 -2.95
CA PHE A 81 2.98 -4.63 -4.09
C PHE A 81 1.79 -5.60 -4.18
N VAL A 82 1.38 -6.19 -3.05
CA VAL A 82 0.21 -7.08 -3.00
C VAL A 82 -1.07 -6.30 -3.35
N VAL A 83 -1.23 -5.06 -2.88
CA VAL A 83 -2.34 -4.18 -3.31
C VAL A 83 -2.32 -3.99 -4.83
N ALA A 84 -1.16 -3.73 -5.43
CA ALA A 84 -0.99 -3.61 -6.87
C ALA A 84 -1.41 -4.89 -7.60
N LEU A 85 -1.00 -6.08 -7.14
CA LEU A 85 -1.40 -7.36 -7.72
C LEU A 85 -2.92 -7.57 -7.69
N VAL A 86 -3.58 -7.19 -6.60
CA VAL A 86 -5.04 -7.28 -6.51
C VAL A 86 -5.72 -6.25 -7.41
N ALA A 87 -5.13 -5.06 -7.61
CA ALA A 87 -5.61 -4.09 -8.60
C ALA A 87 -5.47 -4.64 -10.04
N TRP A 88 -4.35 -5.29 -10.37
CA TRP A 88 -4.16 -6.01 -11.64
C TRP A 88 -5.19 -7.13 -11.83
N ALA A 89 -5.54 -7.86 -10.77
CA ALA A 89 -6.61 -8.87 -10.83
C ALA A 89 -7.99 -8.23 -11.12
N ASN A 90 -8.28 -7.07 -10.53
CA ASN A 90 -9.51 -6.33 -10.82
C ASN A 90 -9.51 -5.74 -12.25
N LEU A 91 -8.36 -5.35 -12.79
CA LEU A 91 -8.22 -5.00 -14.21
C LEU A 91 -8.58 -6.17 -15.13
N ALA A 92 -8.04 -7.36 -14.83
CA ALA A 92 -8.36 -8.58 -15.59
C ALA A 92 -9.86 -8.90 -15.52
N LEU A 93 -10.46 -8.74 -14.33
CA LEU A 93 -11.91 -8.86 -14.15
C LEU A 93 -12.69 -7.88 -15.04
N ALA A 94 -12.31 -6.61 -15.04
CA ALA A 94 -12.95 -5.57 -15.85
C ALA A 94 -12.84 -5.86 -17.36
N ARG A 95 -11.71 -6.41 -17.81
CA ARG A 95 -11.47 -6.78 -19.21
C ARG A 95 -12.29 -7.99 -19.64
N HIS A 96 -12.24 -9.07 -18.86
CA HIS A 96 -12.69 -10.38 -19.33
C HIS A 96 -14.13 -10.71 -18.94
N ILE A 97 -14.59 -10.20 -17.79
CA ILE A 97 -15.91 -10.50 -17.25
C ILE A 97 -16.86 -9.33 -17.47
N GLU A 98 -16.48 -8.14 -17.00
CA GLU A 98 -17.38 -6.98 -17.06
C GLU A 98 -17.42 -6.35 -18.45
N ARG A 99 -16.36 -6.53 -19.25
CA ARG A 99 -16.20 -5.98 -20.61
C ARG A 99 -16.47 -4.47 -20.69
N SER A 100 -16.07 -3.75 -19.65
CA SER A 100 -16.28 -2.30 -19.53
C SER A 100 -14.98 -1.55 -19.77
N SER A 101 -14.93 -0.74 -20.82
CA SER A 101 -13.76 0.09 -21.15
C SER A 101 -13.44 1.12 -20.07
N TRP A 102 -14.48 1.74 -19.49
CA TRP A 102 -14.33 2.69 -18.38
C TRP A 102 -13.67 2.04 -17.15
N ARG A 103 -14.17 0.87 -16.73
CA ARG A 103 -13.62 0.15 -15.59
C ARG A 103 -12.23 -0.40 -15.87
N TYR A 104 -11.99 -0.87 -17.09
CA TYR A 104 -10.67 -1.30 -17.53
C TYR A 104 -9.65 -0.16 -17.39
N SER A 105 -9.91 1.00 -18.00
CA SER A 105 -8.96 2.12 -17.95
C SER A 105 -8.72 2.60 -16.52
N GLY A 106 -9.76 2.66 -15.68
CA GLY A 106 -9.60 3.08 -14.30
C GLY A 106 -8.79 2.10 -13.44
N TRP A 107 -9.04 0.80 -13.57
CA TRP A 107 -8.22 -0.21 -12.89
C TRP A 107 -6.79 -0.26 -13.43
N LEU A 108 -6.56 0.05 -14.71
CA LEU A 108 -5.22 0.11 -15.28
C LEU A 108 -4.41 1.25 -14.65
N ILE A 109 -5.00 2.44 -14.54
CA ILE A 109 -4.36 3.59 -13.88
C ILE A 109 -4.06 3.25 -12.42
N ILE A 110 -5.02 2.66 -11.69
CA ILE A 110 -4.82 2.27 -10.29
C ILE A 110 -3.72 1.22 -10.14
N ALA A 111 -3.72 0.18 -10.99
CA ALA A 111 -2.72 -0.88 -10.91
C ALA A 111 -1.31 -0.35 -11.21
N LEU A 112 -1.18 0.53 -12.21
CA LEU A 112 0.08 1.21 -12.50
C LEU A 112 0.52 2.13 -11.34
N LEU A 113 -0.41 2.88 -10.75
CA LEU A 113 -0.14 3.73 -9.58
C LEU A 113 0.40 2.92 -8.40
N PHE A 114 -0.28 1.86 -7.96
CA PHE A 114 0.21 1.06 -6.84
C PHE A 114 1.49 0.27 -7.17
N THR A 115 1.71 -0.09 -8.43
CA THR A 115 3.00 -0.66 -8.86
C THR A 115 4.11 0.37 -8.71
N TYR A 116 3.86 1.62 -9.14
CA TYR A 116 4.79 2.71 -8.97
C TYR A 116 5.05 3.02 -7.49
N LEU A 117 3.99 3.15 -6.66
CA LEU A 117 4.14 3.40 -5.22
C LEU A 117 4.96 2.30 -4.52
N SER A 118 4.77 1.04 -4.91
CA SER A 118 5.60 -0.05 -4.38
C SER A 118 7.07 0.05 -4.80
N LEU A 119 7.36 0.52 -6.02
CA LEU A 119 8.74 0.73 -6.47
C LEU A 119 9.37 1.94 -5.80
N ASP A 120 8.56 2.98 -5.63
CA ASP A 120 8.93 4.25 -5.03
C ASP A 120 9.28 4.08 -3.55
N ASP A 121 8.45 3.39 -2.78
CA ASP A 121 8.69 3.07 -1.35
C ASP A 121 9.98 2.23 -1.15
N GLY A 122 10.32 1.37 -2.12
CA GLY A 122 11.53 0.55 -2.05
C GLY A 122 12.81 1.22 -2.59
N ALA A 123 12.70 2.36 -3.28
CA ALA A 123 13.82 3.01 -3.98
C ALA A 123 13.86 4.55 -3.82
N GLU A 124 12.99 5.10 -2.97
CA GLU A 124 12.85 6.53 -2.66
C GLU A 124 12.78 7.43 -3.91
N LEU A 125 12.07 6.98 -4.96
CA LEU A 125 12.15 7.64 -6.27
C LEU A 125 11.66 9.09 -6.21
N HIS A 126 10.59 9.37 -5.48
CA HIS A 126 10.02 10.71 -5.35
C HIS A 126 10.93 11.66 -4.55
N GLU A 127 11.71 11.14 -3.61
CA GLU A 127 12.71 11.91 -2.87
C GLU A 127 13.88 12.29 -3.78
N HIS A 128 14.45 11.30 -4.48
CA HIS A 128 15.54 11.51 -5.44
C HIS A 128 15.16 12.49 -6.56
N LEU A 129 13.91 12.41 -7.06
CA LEU A 129 13.39 13.37 -8.03
C LEU A 129 13.30 14.79 -7.47
N GLY A 130 12.87 14.94 -6.21
CA GLY A 130 12.84 16.21 -5.51
C GLY A 130 14.24 16.82 -5.37
N GLU A 131 15.21 16.03 -4.95
CA GLU A 131 16.61 16.46 -4.81
C GLU A 131 17.25 16.85 -6.14
N GLY A 132 17.03 16.06 -7.20
CA GLY A 132 17.55 16.36 -8.53
C GLY A 132 17.02 17.69 -9.08
N LEU A 133 15.74 18.00 -8.86
CA LEU A 133 15.14 19.26 -9.30
C LEU A 133 15.58 20.46 -8.47
N LYS A 134 15.96 20.27 -7.21
CA LYS A 134 16.55 21.32 -6.36
C LYS A 134 17.87 21.84 -6.95
N GLN A 135 18.60 21.00 -7.70
CA GLN A 135 19.83 21.38 -8.38
C GLN A 135 19.58 22.11 -9.72
N SER A 136 18.32 22.19 -10.19
CA SER A 136 17.97 22.89 -11.42
C SER A 136 17.87 24.41 -11.20
N PRO A 137 18.58 25.24 -11.99
CA PRO A 137 18.51 26.70 -11.88
C PRO A 137 17.08 27.25 -12.05
N LEU A 138 16.23 26.56 -12.82
CA LEU A 138 14.87 27.01 -13.14
C LEU A 138 13.89 26.91 -11.96
N PHE A 139 14.13 25.98 -11.03
CA PHE A 139 13.21 25.69 -9.93
C PHE A 139 13.84 25.92 -8.55
N SER A 140 15.14 26.22 -8.48
CA SER A 140 15.92 26.39 -7.25
C SER A 140 15.30 27.37 -6.26
N ASP A 141 14.90 28.57 -6.70
CA ASP A 141 14.33 29.60 -5.81
C ASP A 141 12.95 29.20 -5.24
N LEU A 142 12.11 28.58 -6.07
CA LEU A 142 10.77 28.13 -5.67
C LEU A 142 10.85 26.95 -4.71
N ILE A 143 11.79 26.03 -4.95
CA ILE A 143 12.06 24.87 -4.08
C ILE A 143 12.70 25.32 -2.76
N ALA A 144 13.65 26.26 -2.80
CA ALA A 144 14.32 26.78 -1.60
C ALA A 144 13.37 27.55 -0.67
N ALA A 145 12.32 28.15 -1.21
CA ALA A 145 11.29 28.84 -0.44
C ALA A 145 10.21 27.90 0.14
N TYR A 146 10.19 26.63 -0.26
CA TYR A 146 9.22 25.67 0.23
C TYR A 146 9.57 25.21 1.66
N PRO A 147 8.63 25.24 2.62
CA PRO A 147 8.95 25.08 4.04
C PRO A 147 9.15 23.63 4.49
N SER A 148 8.96 22.66 3.59
CA SER A 148 8.92 21.23 3.86
C SER A 148 9.68 20.45 2.78
N TYR A 149 9.50 19.12 2.71
CA TYR A 149 10.14 18.24 1.74
C TYR A 149 9.83 18.62 0.28
N THR A 150 10.89 18.70 -0.53
CA THR A 150 10.83 19.14 -1.94
C THR A 150 9.90 18.28 -2.80
N TRP A 151 9.79 16.98 -2.48
CA TRP A 151 8.94 16.07 -3.25
C TRP A 151 7.47 16.52 -3.25
N GLN A 152 7.00 17.17 -2.19
CA GLN A 152 5.60 17.56 -2.02
C GLN A 152 5.16 18.61 -3.05
N ILE A 153 6.06 19.52 -3.45
CA ILE A 153 5.76 20.51 -4.49
C ILE A 153 5.96 19.95 -5.91
N VAL A 154 6.86 18.97 -6.07
CA VAL A 154 7.17 18.34 -7.37
C VAL A 154 6.14 17.27 -7.73
N SER A 155 6.02 16.23 -6.90
CA SER A 155 5.23 15.03 -7.15
C SER A 155 3.85 15.11 -6.50
N GLY A 156 3.70 15.88 -5.41
CA GLY A 156 2.45 16.00 -4.68
C GLY A 156 1.23 16.40 -5.53
N PRO A 157 1.30 17.39 -6.44
CA PRO A 157 0.18 17.72 -7.32
C PRO A 157 -0.28 16.55 -8.21
N VAL A 158 0.66 15.73 -8.68
CA VAL A 158 0.36 14.54 -9.48
C VAL A 158 -0.34 13.49 -8.63
N PHE A 159 0.16 13.23 -7.41
CA PHE A 159 -0.49 12.30 -6.49
C PHE A 159 -1.87 12.76 -6.04
N ILE A 160 -2.09 14.06 -5.81
CA ILE A 160 -3.41 14.62 -5.50
C ILE A 160 -4.37 14.38 -6.68
N ALA A 161 -3.95 14.67 -7.90
CA ALA A 161 -4.78 14.44 -9.09
C ALA A 161 -5.14 12.95 -9.26
N LEU A 162 -4.17 12.05 -9.11
CA LEU A 162 -4.37 10.60 -9.15
C LEU A 162 -5.24 10.10 -7.99
N GLY A 163 -5.09 10.66 -6.80
CA GLY A 163 -5.89 10.36 -5.62
C GLY A 163 -7.35 10.78 -5.79
N VAL A 164 -7.61 11.99 -6.30
CA VAL A 164 -8.96 12.47 -6.63
C VAL A 164 -9.60 11.61 -7.71
N PHE A 165 -8.84 11.28 -8.77
CA PHE A 165 -9.28 10.36 -9.81
C PHE A 165 -9.67 9.00 -9.21
N MET A 166 -8.80 8.41 -8.40
CA MET A 166 -9.00 7.10 -7.78
C MET A 166 -10.21 7.12 -6.84
N LEU A 167 -10.36 8.15 -6.01
CA LEU A 167 -11.53 8.31 -5.13
C LEU A 167 -12.82 8.37 -5.94
N TYR A 168 -12.86 9.21 -6.99
CA TYR A 168 -14.02 9.32 -7.87
C TYR A 168 -14.34 7.98 -8.55
N PHE A 169 -13.35 7.36 -9.17
CA PHE A 169 -13.48 6.11 -9.90
C PHE A 169 -13.99 4.98 -9.00
N LEU A 170 -13.35 4.80 -7.83
CA LEU A 170 -13.71 3.75 -6.89
C LEU A 170 -15.08 4.00 -6.26
N TRP A 171 -15.45 5.26 -5.99
CA TRP A 171 -16.78 5.60 -5.46
C TRP A 171 -17.92 5.23 -6.41
N LYS A 172 -17.67 5.34 -7.72
CA LYS A 172 -18.61 4.95 -8.78
C LYS A 172 -18.59 3.45 -9.05
N THR A 173 -17.44 2.81 -8.91
CA THR A 173 -17.25 1.39 -9.25
C THR A 173 -17.72 0.46 -8.13
N LEU A 174 -17.56 0.87 -6.86
CA LEU A 174 -17.83 0.02 -5.69
C LEU A 174 -19.24 0.25 -5.14
N PRO A 175 -20.11 -0.78 -5.16
CA PRO A 175 -21.51 -0.62 -4.78
C PRO A 175 -21.71 -0.66 -3.26
N ARG A 176 -20.80 -1.24 -2.47
CA ARG A 176 -21.05 -1.51 -1.04
C ARG A 176 -20.65 -0.36 -0.14
N ARG A 177 -21.46 -0.14 0.90
CA ARG A 177 -21.15 0.81 1.98
C ARG A 177 -19.81 0.53 2.63
N ASN A 178 -19.50 -0.73 2.96
CA ASN A 178 -18.25 -1.07 3.65
C ASN A 178 -17.02 -0.84 2.76
N GLU A 179 -17.14 -1.01 1.44
CA GLU A 179 -16.04 -0.71 0.50
C GLU A 179 -15.78 0.79 0.42
N LYS A 180 -16.84 1.61 0.40
CA LYS A 180 -16.74 3.07 0.44
C LYS A 180 -16.15 3.58 1.75
N LEU A 181 -16.58 3.01 2.89
CA LEU A 181 -15.98 3.30 4.18
C LEU A 181 -14.50 2.91 4.21
N GLY A 182 -14.15 1.74 3.68
CA GLY A 182 -12.75 1.30 3.58
C GLY A 182 -11.89 2.26 2.76
N ILE A 183 -12.40 2.77 1.63
CA ILE A 183 -11.67 3.77 0.84
C ILE A 183 -11.55 5.10 1.57
N LEU A 184 -12.61 5.57 2.23
CA LEU A 184 -12.53 6.77 3.05
C LEU A 184 -11.48 6.62 4.15
N SER A 185 -11.44 5.47 4.83
CA SER A 185 -10.40 5.15 5.81
C SER A 185 -9.01 5.14 5.18
N ALA A 186 -8.84 4.51 4.01
CA ALA A 186 -7.56 4.47 3.31
C ALA A 186 -7.03 5.86 2.96
N PHE A 187 -7.87 6.69 2.32
CA PHE A 187 -7.50 8.07 1.98
C PHE A 187 -7.30 8.95 3.22
N SER A 188 -8.05 8.71 4.29
CA SER A 188 -7.86 9.45 5.55
C SER A 188 -6.51 9.11 6.18
N CYS A 189 -6.12 7.84 6.19
CA CYS A 189 -4.80 7.40 6.65
C CYS A 189 -3.69 8.05 5.81
N LEU A 190 -3.76 7.98 4.48
CA LEU A 190 -2.74 8.60 3.62
C LEU A 190 -2.71 10.13 3.74
N ALA A 191 -3.87 10.79 3.83
CA ALA A 191 -3.91 12.25 4.00
C ALA A 191 -3.32 12.68 5.35
N LEU A 192 -3.51 11.89 6.41
CA LEU A 192 -2.88 12.13 7.70
C LEU A 192 -1.37 11.88 7.65
N ALA A 193 -0.94 10.81 6.96
CA ALA A 193 0.49 10.52 6.78
C ALA A 193 1.20 11.66 6.02
N VAL A 194 0.72 12.03 4.83
CA VAL A 194 1.27 13.16 4.05
C VAL A 194 1.21 14.49 4.81
N GLY A 195 0.14 14.70 5.59
CA GLY A 195 0.03 15.88 6.44
C GLY A 195 1.07 15.90 7.57
N GLN A 196 1.42 14.75 8.10
CA GLN A 196 2.46 14.60 9.11
C GLN A 196 3.85 14.79 8.49
N ASP A 197 4.10 14.17 7.34
CA ASP A 197 5.33 14.35 6.55
C ASP A 197 5.61 15.84 6.28
N PHE A 198 4.57 16.61 5.96
CA PHE A 198 4.68 18.06 5.82
C PHE A 198 5.16 18.76 7.11
N ILE A 199 4.63 18.36 8.27
CA ILE A 199 5.03 18.93 9.56
C ILE A 199 6.46 18.52 9.89
N GLU A 200 6.84 17.28 9.59
CA GLU A 200 8.19 16.74 9.79
C GLU A 200 9.25 17.47 8.96
N GLY A 201 8.94 17.84 7.71
CA GLY A 201 9.80 18.66 6.87
C GLY A 201 10.03 20.08 7.42
N THR A 202 9.21 20.55 8.36
CA THR A 202 9.36 21.89 8.95
C THR A 202 10.31 21.87 10.16
N ILE A 203 11.58 22.24 9.91
CA ILE A 203 12.71 22.21 10.86
C ILE A 203 12.40 22.84 12.24
N ASN A 204 11.49 23.81 12.31
CA ASN A 204 11.22 24.56 13.54
C ASN A 204 10.22 23.91 14.50
N GLU A 205 9.37 22.97 14.07
CA GLU A 205 8.25 22.53 14.92
C GLU A 205 8.68 21.56 16.03
N TYR A 206 9.63 20.65 15.75
CA TYR A 206 10.13 19.70 16.73
C TYR A 206 11.19 20.30 17.69
N ASP A 207 11.90 21.35 17.29
CA ASP A 207 12.79 22.07 18.20
C ASP A 207 12.02 22.81 19.31
N ARG A 208 10.74 23.13 19.08
CA ARG A 208 9.89 23.77 20.08
C ARG A 208 9.50 22.82 21.21
N VAL A 209 9.53 21.51 21.00
CA VAL A 209 9.21 20.53 22.06
C VAL A 209 10.33 20.38 23.09
N GLN A 210 11.57 20.77 22.75
CA GLN A 210 12.67 20.87 23.71
C GLN A 210 12.35 21.82 24.88
N ARG A 211 11.51 22.84 24.64
CA ARG A 211 11.04 23.77 25.70
C ARG A 211 10.19 23.09 26.79
N TYR A 212 9.63 21.91 26.49
CA TYR A 212 8.87 21.09 27.43
C TYR A 212 9.72 19.95 28.02
N GLY A 213 11.03 19.94 27.80
CA GLY A 213 11.95 18.90 28.30
C GLY A 213 11.87 17.58 27.54
N LEU A 214 11.26 17.58 26.35
CA LEU A 214 11.22 16.41 25.45
C LEU A 214 12.40 16.46 24.47
N ASP A 215 13.00 15.30 24.23
CA ASP A 215 14.06 15.15 23.24
C ASP A 215 13.46 15.24 21.81
N ALA A 216 13.96 16.17 21.00
CA ALA A 216 13.40 16.46 19.67
C ALA A 216 13.55 15.27 18.72
N ASP A 217 14.70 14.60 18.74
CA ASP A 217 14.99 13.43 17.91
C ASP A 217 14.02 12.27 18.22
N THR A 218 13.71 12.07 19.50
CA THR A 218 12.71 11.09 19.94
C THR A 218 11.32 11.41 19.41
N VAL A 219 10.88 12.67 19.54
CA VAL A 219 9.54 13.07 19.09
C VAL A 219 9.43 12.92 17.57
N LEU A 220 10.48 13.31 16.83
CA LEU A 220 10.55 13.14 15.39
C LEU A 220 10.51 11.66 14.99
N HIS A 221 11.29 10.79 15.66
CA HIS A 221 11.29 9.35 15.39
C HIS A 221 9.89 8.73 15.55
N PHE A 222 9.20 9.03 16.65
CA PHE A 222 7.86 8.49 16.89
C PHE A 222 6.79 9.13 16.01
N SER A 223 6.98 10.39 15.59
CA SER A 223 6.19 11.00 14.53
C SER A 223 6.30 10.12 13.27
N LYS A 224 7.51 9.94 12.72
CA LYS A 224 7.76 9.08 11.55
C LYS A 224 7.18 7.67 11.71
N SER A 225 7.35 7.07 12.88
CA SER A 225 6.79 5.73 13.16
C SER A 225 5.25 5.70 13.08
N VAL A 226 4.58 6.78 13.49
CA VAL A 226 3.12 6.93 13.35
C VAL A 226 2.74 7.18 11.90
N GLU A 227 3.53 7.95 11.15
CA GLU A 227 3.34 8.19 9.72
C GLU A 227 3.31 6.86 8.94
N GLU A 228 4.39 6.10 9.05
CA GLU A 228 4.58 4.79 8.45
C GLU A 228 3.44 3.82 8.82
N SER A 229 3.01 3.86 10.09
CA SER A 229 1.87 3.07 10.56
C SER A 229 0.56 3.48 9.87
N LEU A 230 0.33 4.77 9.65
CA LEU A 230 -0.83 5.26 8.91
C LEU A 230 -0.77 4.82 7.45
N GLU A 231 0.39 4.87 6.81
CA GLU A 231 0.56 4.42 5.43
C GLU A 231 0.26 2.93 5.27
N MET A 232 0.84 2.08 6.12
CA MET A 232 0.56 0.65 6.15
C MET A 232 -0.93 0.34 6.41
N LEU A 233 -1.58 1.10 7.30
CA LEU A 233 -3.02 0.97 7.54
C LEU A 233 -3.83 1.40 6.30
N GLY A 234 -3.43 2.47 5.62
CA GLY A 234 -4.02 2.91 4.36
C GLY A 234 -3.97 1.82 3.29
N MET A 235 -2.79 1.22 3.10
CA MET A 235 -2.58 0.11 2.18
C MET A 235 -3.38 -1.14 2.58
N THR A 236 -3.49 -1.42 3.87
CA THR A 236 -4.34 -2.49 4.40
C THR A 236 -5.81 -2.28 4.03
N PHE A 237 -6.34 -1.06 4.17
CA PHE A 237 -7.71 -0.76 3.74
C PHE A 237 -7.90 -0.93 2.23
N PHE A 238 -6.97 -0.44 1.41
CA PHE A 238 -7.03 -0.66 -0.05
C PHE A 238 -7.03 -2.16 -0.39
N LEU A 239 -6.16 -2.95 0.24
CA LEU A 239 -6.09 -4.40 0.04
C LEU A 239 -7.45 -5.04 0.30
N ILE A 240 -8.06 -4.74 1.46
CA ILE A 240 -9.35 -5.33 1.84
C ILE A 240 -10.47 -4.89 0.91
N VAL A 241 -10.49 -3.64 0.47
CA VAL A 241 -11.51 -3.14 -0.47
C VAL A 241 -11.35 -3.82 -1.84
N PHE A 242 -10.13 -3.92 -2.36
CA PHE A 242 -9.88 -4.51 -3.68
C PHE A 242 -10.15 -6.02 -3.68
N LEU A 243 -9.79 -6.72 -2.60
CA LEU A 243 -10.15 -8.13 -2.42
C LEU A 243 -11.67 -8.30 -2.24
N SER A 244 -12.34 -7.43 -1.49
CA SER A 244 -13.82 -7.46 -1.35
C SER A 244 -14.51 -7.34 -2.70
N HIS A 245 -14.02 -6.42 -3.56
CA HIS A 245 -14.55 -6.24 -4.90
C HIS A 245 -14.36 -7.51 -5.74
N LEU A 246 -13.14 -8.05 -5.76
CA LEU A 246 -12.78 -9.24 -6.53
C LEU A 246 -13.57 -10.48 -6.07
N MET A 247 -13.57 -10.76 -4.76
CA MET A 247 -14.19 -11.95 -4.17
C MET A 247 -15.71 -11.95 -4.21
N HIS A 248 -16.33 -10.81 -4.48
CA HIS A 248 -17.77 -10.81 -4.72
C HIS A 248 -18.11 -11.30 -6.11
N THR A 249 -17.26 -11.03 -7.08
CA THR A 249 -17.50 -11.43 -8.47
C THR A 249 -17.23 -12.92 -8.66
N PHE A 250 -16.35 -13.51 -7.84
CA PHE A 250 -16.05 -14.94 -7.84
C PHE A 250 -16.53 -15.62 -6.56
N ARG A 251 -17.60 -16.44 -6.64
CA ARG A 251 -18.09 -17.23 -5.49
C ARG A 251 -17.30 -18.51 -5.22
N THR A 252 -16.62 -19.06 -6.23
CA THR A 252 -15.91 -20.34 -6.15
C THR A 252 -14.64 -20.28 -6.98
N ILE A 253 -13.53 -20.80 -6.45
CA ILE A 253 -12.31 -21.02 -7.24
C ILE A 253 -12.24 -22.51 -7.59
N THR A 254 -12.11 -22.78 -8.89
CA THR A 254 -12.01 -24.13 -9.44
C THR A 254 -10.58 -24.36 -9.90
N LEU A 255 -9.87 -25.29 -9.26
CA LEU A 255 -8.51 -25.66 -9.64
C LEU A 255 -8.56 -26.90 -10.54
N GLU A 256 -8.12 -26.75 -11.78
CA GLU A 256 -7.94 -27.86 -12.72
C GLU A 256 -6.47 -28.31 -12.69
N PHE A 257 -6.23 -29.52 -12.18
CA PHE A 257 -4.90 -30.13 -12.25
C PHE A 257 -4.78 -30.87 -13.58
N LYS A 258 -3.74 -30.53 -14.36
CA LYS A 258 -3.32 -31.28 -15.54
C LYS A 258 -2.46 -32.47 -15.14
#